data_AF-A0A5C6MS75-F1
#
_entry.id   AF-A0A5C6MS75-F1
#
_cell.length_a   1.000
_cell.length_b   1.000
_cell.length_c   1.000
_cell.angle_alpha   90.00
_cell.angle_beta   90.00
_cell.angle_gamma   90.00
#
_symmetry.space_group_name_H-M   'P 1'
#
loop_
_entity.id
_entity.type
_entity.pdbx_description
1 polymer ?
#
loop_
_entity_poly.entity_id
_entity_poly.type
_entity_poly.pdbx_seq_one_letter_code
_entity_poly.pdbx_strand_id
1 'polypeptide(L)'
;MVLNQKKVECLLRVKEEILPQVEELKYLGVLFTNEGRMEQEIDRRIGAASAVLRTLHRSVVVKRELSRKAKLSIDRLIFVPLGNDRKNKITGCLLDASLVRCSGHVPPDNHIIILPLCLVFSLSFTQLFPETGPRQGGTRVTILGENLGLQFRDIQMGVRVGKVPCLPVEEEYVSAEKIVCLLNDATSYRVQEAQVEVCVRDCVNDYRALSSRPFTFVTPYFTRIQPSQGPISGGTRITIEGSYLNAGSYISVRFAQQPCFFKKRNAREIVCVTPAGIAPGSTSVLVDIDDAELRNPEVRFNYTEDPTVLKIEPDWSIASGGTLLTVSGTNLATIREPKIRAKYGQAESFHNCTVYNNSVMVCLAPSVADSELGFSESGTGPDEIGFYMDNVNALVVVNETFSYYPDPVFEPLSPSGVLELKPTSPLILKGRNLIPAAPGNSRLNYTVLIGETPCILTLSESQLLCEWPNLTGQHKVTIRAGGFEYSPGMLHIYSDSLLTLPAIIGIGGGGGLLLLVIIAVLIAYKRKSRDADRTLKRLQLQMDNLESRVALECKEAFAELQTDIHELTQELDGSGIPFLDYRIYAMRVLFPGIEDHPVLKEMEVRVSTSQSN
;
A
#
# COMPACT_ATOMS: atom_id res chain seq x y z
N MET A 1 18.76 14.01 9.51
CA MET A 1 19.50 15.26 9.80
C MET A 1 20.64 15.33 8.80
N VAL A 2 20.45 16.17 7.77
CA VAL A 2 21.40 16.35 6.66
C VAL A 2 22.58 17.16 7.19
N LEU A 3 23.78 16.60 7.18
CA LEU A 3 25.01 17.37 7.36
C LEU A 3 25.65 17.59 5.99
N ASN A 4 25.42 18.80 5.50
CA ASN A 4 25.94 19.43 4.31
C ASN A 4 27.47 19.33 4.24
N GLN A 5 28.02 18.75 3.16
CA GLN A 5 29.44 18.80 2.86
C GLN A 5 29.78 20.19 2.31
N LYS A 6 30.44 21.04 3.09
CA LYS A 6 31.10 22.23 2.55
C LYS A 6 32.54 21.89 2.14
N LYS A 7 32.85 22.11 0.86
CA LYS A 7 34.22 22.11 0.34
C LYS A 7 34.96 23.34 0.92
N VAL A 8 36.06 23.12 1.62
CA VAL A 8 36.96 24.20 2.06
C VAL A 8 38.18 24.17 1.13
N GLU A 9 38.34 25.22 0.32
CA GLU A 9 39.55 25.42 -0.48
C GLU A 9 40.68 25.93 0.41
N CYS A 10 41.79 25.19 0.45
CA CYS A 10 43.04 25.66 1.07
C CYS A 10 44.02 26.02 -0.04
N LEU A 11 44.36 27.30 -0.17
CA LEU A 11 45.38 27.80 -1.08
C LEU A 11 46.77 27.71 -0.42
N LEU A 12 47.60 26.80 -0.90
CA LEU A 12 49.02 26.73 -0.54
C LEU A 12 49.82 27.75 -1.36
N ARG A 13 50.49 28.68 -0.68
CA ARG A 13 51.45 29.64 -1.27
C ARG A 13 52.87 29.23 -0.94
N VAL A 14 53.71 29.07 -1.97
CA VAL A 14 55.16 28.93 -1.81
C VAL A 14 55.83 29.87 -2.82
N LYS A 15 56.51 30.90 -2.30
CA LYS A 15 57.33 31.88 -3.07
C LYS A 15 56.68 32.41 -4.36
N GLU A 16 55.65 33.23 -4.18
CA GLU A 16 55.01 34.09 -5.20
C GLU A 16 54.26 33.44 -6.37
N GLU A 17 54.11 32.12 -6.44
CA GLU A 17 53.15 31.47 -7.36
C GLU A 17 52.16 30.52 -6.67
N ILE A 18 50.96 30.40 -7.24
CA ILE A 18 49.83 29.58 -6.74
C ILE A 18 49.68 28.36 -7.66
N LEU A 19 49.69 27.14 -7.10
CA LEU A 19 49.46 25.88 -7.83
C LEU A 19 48.10 25.26 -7.47
N PRO A 20 47.30 24.74 -8.43
CA PRO A 20 45.98 24.20 -8.17
C PRO A 20 46.00 22.71 -7.78
N GLN A 21 45.21 22.40 -6.74
CA GLN A 21 44.55 21.13 -6.37
C GLN A 21 45.41 19.89 -6.04
N VAL A 22 45.45 19.53 -4.75
CA VAL A 22 45.75 18.18 -4.24
C VAL A 22 44.60 17.78 -3.31
N GLU A 23 43.85 16.74 -3.68
CA GLU A 23 42.72 16.20 -2.92
C GLU A 23 43.16 15.11 -1.91
N GLU A 24 42.61 15.23 -0.69
CA GLU A 24 42.43 14.26 0.40
C GLU A 24 43.62 13.45 0.97
N LEU A 25 44.07 13.84 2.17
CA LEU A 25 44.61 12.93 3.18
C LEU A 25 43.65 12.93 4.40
N LYS A 26 43.02 11.79 4.68
CA LYS A 26 42.30 11.51 5.94
C LYS A 26 43.14 10.60 6.82
N TYR A 27 42.80 10.56 8.11
CA TYR A 27 43.35 9.77 9.23
C TYR A 27 44.34 10.50 10.14
N LEU A 28 43.80 11.03 11.25
CA LEU A 28 44.53 11.25 12.49
C LEU A 28 43.59 10.87 13.65
N GLY A 29 43.82 9.73 14.28
CA GLY A 29 43.16 9.32 15.51
C GLY A 29 44.14 9.47 16.67
N VAL A 30 43.93 10.47 17.53
CA VAL A 30 44.68 10.65 18.78
C VAL A 30 43.88 10.05 19.93
N LEU A 31 44.50 9.15 20.69
CA LEU A 31 43.97 8.61 21.95
C LEU A 31 44.24 9.60 23.09
N PHE A 32 43.23 9.91 23.91
CA PHE A 32 43.42 10.48 25.24
C PHE A 32 43.54 9.35 26.26
N THR A 33 44.47 9.47 27.21
CA THR A 33 44.41 8.76 28.49
C THR A 33 44.35 9.76 29.65
N ASN A 34 43.53 9.39 30.64
CA ASN A 34 43.21 10.16 31.82
C ASN A 34 44.33 9.95 32.86
N GLU A 35 45.17 10.97 33.08
CA GLU A 35 45.95 11.26 34.32
C GLU A 35 47.09 12.24 33.98
N GLY A 36 46.84 13.54 34.19
CA GLY A 36 47.73 14.66 33.83
C GLY A 36 49.03 14.71 34.62
N ARG A 37 50.06 13.98 34.15
CA ARG A 37 51.41 13.97 34.76
C ARG A 37 52.52 14.53 33.87
N MET A 38 52.19 15.26 32.80
CA MET A 38 53.17 15.76 31.80
C MET A 38 53.42 17.27 31.84
N GLU A 39 52.98 18.03 32.84
CA GLU A 39 53.39 19.45 32.95
C GLU A 39 54.74 19.63 33.66
N GLN A 40 55.11 18.73 34.59
CA GLN A 40 56.33 18.90 35.40
C GLN A 40 57.65 18.46 34.72
N GLU A 41 57.63 17.73 33.60
CA GLU A 41 58.87 17.31 32.90
C GLU A 41 59.26 18.28 31.75
N ILE A 42 58.33 19.12 31.28
CA ILE A 42 58.58 20.09 30.20
C ILE A 42 59.40 21.29 30.72
N ASP A 43 59.07 21.82 31.91
CA ASP A 43 59.84 22.91 32.52
C ASP A 43 61.28 22.49 32.87
N ARG A 44 61.49 21.21 33.22
CA ARG A 44 62.82 20.67 33.51
C ARG A 44 63.71 20.60 32.27
N ARG A 45 63.14 20.38 31.07
CA ARG A 45 63.89 20.30 29.82
C ARG A 45 64.10 21.65 29.13
N ILE A 46 63.24 22.63 29.38
CA ILE A 46 63.42 24.01 28.88
C ILE A 46 64.58 24.71 29.63
N GLY A 47 64.77 24.42 30.92
CA GLY A 47 65.90 24.94 31.72
C GLY A 47 67.28 24.46 31.25
N ALA A 48 67.37 23.26 30.66
CA ALA A 48 68.63 22.69 30.17
C ALA A 48 69.03 23.20 28.77
N ALA A 49 68.07 23.70 27.98
CA ALA A 49 68.30 24.14 26.60
C ALA A 49 68.81 25.59 26.49
N SER A 50 68.71 26.42 27.54
CA SER A 50 69.18 27.81 27.49
C SER A 50 70.70 27.97 27.74
N ALA A 51 71.37 26.94 28.26
CA ALA A 51 72.80 26.97 28.58
C ALA A 51 73.71 26.67 27.37
N VAL A 52 73.18 26.13 26.27
CA VAL A 52 73.98 25.65 25.12
C VAL A 52 73.93 26.62 23.93
N LEU A 53 73.07 27.66 23.97
CA LEU A 53 72.85 28.57 22.85
C LEU A 53 73.86 29.75 22.76
N ARG A 54 75.00 29.70 23.47
CA ARG A 54 76.00 30.79 23.44
C ARG A 54 77.34 30.48 22.78
N THR A 55 77.53 29.30 22.18
CA THR A 55 78.90 28.88 21.81
C THR A 55 79.17 28.57 20.34
N LEU A 56 78.27 28.81 19.38
CA LEU A 56 78.58 28.57 17.97
C LEU A 56 78.05 29.67 17.04
N HIS A 57 78.81 30.77 16.98
CA HIS A 57 78.75 31.76 15.90
C HIS A 57 80.16 31.92 15.30
N ARG A 58 80.33 31.49 14.03
CA ARG A 58 81.44 31.70 13.04
C ARG A 58 81.54 30.40 12.23
N SER A 59 81.58 30.34 10.90
CA SER A 59 82.04 31.28 9.87
C SER A 59 81.63 30.76 8.46
N VAL A 60 81.64 31.67 7.49
CA VAL A 60 81.31 31.58 6.05
C VAL A 60 82.29 30.71 5.23
N VAL A 61 81.82 29.93 4.23
CA VAL A 61 82.44 29.71 2.89
C VAL A 61 81.36 29.33 1.83
N VAL A 62 81.63 29.68 0.57
CA VAL A 62 80.77 29.94 -0.60
C VAL A 62 80.57 28.76 -1.56
N LYS A 63 79.44 28.80 -2.28
CA LYS A 63 79.04 28.03 -3.48
C LYS A 63 80.10 28.02 -4.62
N ARG A 64 80.36 26.81 -5.14
CA ARG A 64 80.80 26.41 -6.49
C ARG A 64 82.11 25.63 -6.50
N GLU A 65 81.96 24.32 -6.38
CA GLU A 65 82.64 23.32 -7.20
C GLU A 65 81.79 22.05 -7.11
N LEU A 66 80.81 21.94 -8.01
CA LEU A 66 80.93 21.07 -9.18
C LEU A 66 81.34 19.65 -8.77
N SER A 67 80.35 18.75 -8.74
CA SER A 67 80.01 18.00 -9.95
C SER A 67 81.17 17.11 -10.42
N ARG A 68 81.27 15.92 -9.84
CA ARG A 68 81.61 14.68 -10.58
C ARG A 68 81.57 13.38 -9.77
N LYS A 69 81.41 13.42 -8.43
CA LYS A 69 81.43 12.19 -7.60
C LYS A 69 80.06 11.63 -7.17
N ALA A 70 78.95 12.28 -7.51
CA ALA A 70 77.60 11.82 -7.11
C ALA A 70 76.77 11.22 -8.26
N LYS A 71 77.43 10.60 -9.25
CA LYS A 71 76.73 10.00 -10.41
C LYS A 71 77.04 8.51 -10.64
N LEU A 72 77.62 7.82 -9.66
CA LEU A 72 77.87 6.37 -9.73
C LEU A 72 77.86 5.76 -8.32
N SER A 73 76.68 5.34 -7.85
CA SER A 73 76.48 4.24 -6.89
C SER A 73 75.06 4.31 -6.29
N ILE A 74 74.04 4.04 -7.10
CA ILE A 74 72.72 3.63 -6.59
C ILE A 74 72.39 2.32 -7.31
N ASP A 75 73.06 1.27 -6.86
CA ASP A 75 72.66 -0.12 -7.04
C ASP A 75 73.25 -0.91 -5.87
N ARG A 76 72.48 -1.00 -4.78
CA ARG A 76 72.61 -2.05 -3.77
C ARG A 76 71.31 -2.12 -2.97
N LEU A 77 70.45 -3.07 -3.34
CA LEU A 77 69.41 -3.60 -2.47
C LEU A 77 70.06 -4.04 -1.15
N ILE A 78 69.60 -3.48 -0.03
CA ILE A 78 69.91 -4.02 1.29
C ILE A 78 68.76 -4.96 1.67
N PHE A 79 68.96 -6.25 1.40
CA PHE A 79 68.24 -7.32 2.08
C PHE A 79 68.88 -7.46 3.47
N VAL A 80 68.13 -7.22 4.56
CA VAL A 80 68.57 -7.55 5.92
C VAL A 80 67.89 -8.85 6.33
N PRO A 81 68.59 -10.00 6.40
CA PRO A 81 68.04 -11.19 7.01
C PRO A 81 68.17 -11.03 8.53
N LEU A 82 67.05 -10.90 9.23
CA LEU A 82 67.05 -11.06 10.69
C LEU A 82 66.91 -12.55 11.02
N GLY A 83 67.77 -12.99 11.92
CA GLY A 83 68.16 -14.38 12.16
C GLY A 83 67.07 -15.33 12.61
N ASN A 84 67.41 -16.59 12.42
CA ASN A 84 66.70 -17.82 12.72
C ASN A 84 66.28 -17.93 14.20
N ASP A 85 64.98 -17.92 14.47
CA ASP A 85 64.44 -18.47 15.72
C ASP A 85 63.12 -19.22 15.48
N ARG A 86 62.94 -20.32 16.21
CA ARG A 86 61.98 -21.41 15.90
C ARG A 86 60.51 -20.96 16.04
N LYS A 87 59.94 -20.41 14.96
CA LYS A 87 58.53 -20.52 14.49
C LYS A 87 58.38 -19.61 13.27
N ASN A 88 58.38 -20.22 12.09
CA ASN A 88 58.35 -19.57 10.78
C ASN A 88 57.30 -18.45 10.66
N LYS A 89 57.78 -17.21 10.56
CA LYS A 89 57.16 -16.11 9.79
C LYS A 89 58.25 -15.13 9.39
N ILE A 90 58.66 -15.17 8.12
CA ILE A 90 59.58 -14.16 7.57
C ILE A 90 58.72 -12.94 7.23
N THR A 91 58.87 -11.86 7.99
CA THR A 91 58.16 -10.59 7.75
C THR A 91 59.02 -9.73 6.84
N GLY A 92 58.69 -9.68 5.54
CA GLY A 92 59.31 -8.75 4.59
C GLY A 92 58.52 -7.45 4.53
N CYS A 93 59.12 -6.32 4.89
CA CYS A 93 58.55 -5.00 4.63
C CYS A 93 58.97 -4.55 3.22
N LEU A 94 58.04 -4.45 2.27
CA LEU A 94 58.24 -3.63 1.08
C LEU A 94 57.74 -2.22 1.39
N LEU A 95 58.63 -1.36 1.88
CA LEU A 95 58.42 0.08 1.84
C LEU A 95 58.79 0.54 0.42
N ASP A 96 57.79 0.93 -0.37
CA ASP A 96 58.05 1.69 -1.60
C ASP A 96 58.64 3.05 -1.19
N ALA A 97 59.93 3.23 -1.41
CA ALA A 97 60.70 4.42 -1.02
C ALA A 97 60.33 5.68 -1.84
N SER A 98 59.32 5.61 -2.70
CA SER A 98 58.91 6.69 -3.60
C SER A 98 58.10 7.81 -2.94
N LEU A 99 57.62 7.63 -1.69
CA LEU A 99 56.75 8.60 -0.99
C LEU A 99 57.36 9.24 0.27
N VAL A 100 58.62 8.98 0.59
CA VAL A 100 59.32 9.68 1.69
C VAL A 100 60.45 10.53 1.13
N ARG A 101 60.11 11.73 0.64
CA ARG A 101 61.09 12.81 0.45
C ARG A 101 60.95 13.81 1.60
N CYS A 102 61.33 13.39 2.81
CA CYS A 102 61.56 14.34 3.90
C CYS A 102 62.84 15.14 3.56
N SER A 103 62.66 16.34 3.04
CA SER A 103 63.74 17.32 2.95
C SER A 103 63.91 17.95 4.32
N GLY A 104 64.88 17.46 5.08
CA GLY A 104 65.25 17.98 6.40
C GLY A 104 66.54 17.33 6.87
N HIS A 105 67.58 18.14 7.01
CA HIS A 105 68.91 17.72 7.47
C HIS A 105 68.81 17.26 8.93
N VAL A 106 68.98 15.97 9.20
CA VAL A 106 69.07 15.42 10.58
C VAL A 106 70.56 15.33 10.96
N PRO A 107 70.97 15.77 12.18
CA PRO A 107 72.37 15.68 12.63
C PRO A 107 72.75 14.23 12.96
N PRO A 108 74.05 13.88 12.98
CA PRO A 108 74.48 12.56 13.44
C PRO A 108 74.26 12.50 14.97
N ASP A 109 73.99 11.31 15.48
CA ASP A 109 73.84 11.00 16.90
C ASP A 109 72.46 11.27 17.51
N ASN A 110 71.48 10.48 17.06
CA ASN A 110 70.47 9.94 17.97
C ASN A 110 69.88 8.66 17.38
N HIS A 111 70.03 7.55 18.11
CA HIS A 111 69.41 6.28 17.78
C HIS A 111 67.89 6.41 17.86
N ILE A 112 67.24 6.56 16.71
CA ILE A 112 65.79 6.39 16.57
C ILE A 112 65.53 4.88 16.60
N ILE A 113 64.97 4.37 17.70
CA ILE A 113 64.37 3.04 17.73
C ILE A 113 63.05 3.14 16.97
N ILE A 114 63.08 2.79 15.69
CA ILE A 114 61.87 2.49 14.92
C ILE A 114 61.36 1.15 15.47
N LEU A 115 60.38 1.20 16.38
CA LEU A 115 59.56 0.02 16.66
C LEU A 115 58.81 -0.29 15.35
N PRO A 116 59.04 -1.46 14.72
CA PRO A 116 58.27 -1.83 13.56
C PRO A 116 56.88 -2.19 14.06
N LEU A 117 55.92 -1.28 13.92
CA LEU A 117 54.54 -1.67 13.74
C LEU A 117 54.48 -2.42 12.40
N CYS A 118 54.90 -3.69 12.41
CA CYS A 118 54.61 -4.64 11.35
C CYS A 118 53.09 -4.84 11.37
N LEU A 119 52.37 -4.00 10.63
CA LEU A 119 51.05 -4.38 10.15
C LEU A 119 51.28 -5.64 9.30
N VAL A 120 50.74 -6.76 9.77
CA VAL A 120 50.72 -8.00 8.98
C VAL A 120 49.85 -7.70 7.77
N PHE A 121 50.46 -7.37 6.64
CA PHE A 121 49.78 -7.27 5.35
C PHE A 121 49.47 -8.69 4.87
N SER A 122 48.51 -9.35 5.51
CA SER A 122 47.97 -10.62 5.02
C SER A 122 47.02 -10.33 3.87
N LEU A 123 47.16 -11.09 2.79
CA LEU A 123 46.22 -11.09 1.68
C LEU A 123 44.81 -11.42 2.20
N SER A 124 43.83 -10.56 1.94
CA SER A 124 42.45 -10.75 2.43
C SER A 124 41.43 -10.60 1.31
N PHE A 125 40.35 -11.39 1.40
CA PHE A 125 39.18 -11.28 0.53
C PHE A 125 38.08 -10.51 1.25
N THR A 126 37.60 -9.45 0.63
CA THR A 126 36.47 -8.65 1.13
C THR A 126 35.17 -9.07 0.46
N GLN A 127 35.17 -9.22 -0.87
CA GLN A 127 33.96 -9.51 -1.63
C GLN A 127 34.27 -10.30 -2.91
N LEU A 128 33.30 -11.13 -3.31
CA LEU A 128 33.31 -11.89 -4.57
C LEU A 128 31.99 -11.62 -5.31
N PHE A 129 32.07 -11.26 -6.59
CA PHE A 129 30.89 -11.06 -7.42
C PHE A 129 31.16 -11.44 -8.89
N PRO A 130 30.29 -12.18 -9.57
CA PRO A 130 29.12 -12.88 -9.03
C PRO A 130 29.54 -14.08 -8.14
N GLU A 131 28.64 -14.52 -7.25
CA GLU A 131 28.86 -15.74 -6.43
C GLU A 131 28.59 -17.04 -7.21
N THR A 132 27.92 -16.95 -8.36
CA THR A 132 27.57 -18.09 -9.20
C THR A 132 27.89 -17.84 -10.68
N GLY A 133 28.21 -18.90 -11.43
CA GLY A 133 28.46 -18.82 -12.86
C GLY A 133 28.23 -20.13 -13.61
N PRO A 134 28.00 -20.07 -14.93
CA PRO A 134 27.86 -21.23 -15.78
C PRO A 134 29.11 -22.13 -15.79
N ARG A 135 28.90 -23.44 -15.99
CA ARG A 135 30.00 -24.41 -16.13
C ARG A 135 30.86 -24.18 -17.38
N GLN A 136 30.30 -23.57 -18.41
CA GLN A 136 31.00 -23.28 -19.67
C GLN A 136 32.08 -22.19 -19.51
N GLY A 137 32.06 -21.43 -18.41
CA GLY A 137 32.99 -20.34 -18.18
C GLY A 137 32.52 -19.02 -18.80
N GLY A 138 33.47 -18.14 -19.10
CA GLY A 138 33.24 -16.79 -19.62
C GLY A 138 32.84 -15.78 -18.54
N THR A 139 32.60 -16.23 -17.30
CA THR A 139 32.22 -15.34 -16.20
C THR A 139 33.36 -14.43 -15.83
N ARG A 140 33.11 -13.11 -15.89
CA ARG A 140 33.99 -12.09 -15.30
C ARG A 140 33.78 -12.05 -13.79
N VAL A 141 34.68 -12.71 -13.06
CA VAL A 141 34.67 -12.76 -11.60
C VAL A 141 35.43 -11.56 -11.06
N THR A 142 34.74 -10.71 -10.31
CA THR A 142 35.30 -9.57 -9.59
C THR A 142 35.63 -9.98 -8.15
N ILE A 143 36.89 -9.81 -7.80
CA ILE A 143 37.46 -10.10 -6.48
C ILE A 143 37.90 -8.77 -5.87
N LEU A 144 37.34 -8.42 -4.72
CA LEU A 144 37.74 -7.26 -3.93
C LEU A 144 38.42 -7.74 -2.65
N GLY A 145 39.48 -7.06 -2.26
CA GLY A 145 40.30 -7.46 -1.12
C GLY A 145 41.38 -6.45 -0.79
N GLU A 146 42.32 -6.86 0.07
CA GLU A 146 43.48 -6.06 0.42
C GLU A 146 44.77 -6.84 0.10
N ASN A 147 45.80 -6.11 -0.34
CA ASN A 147 47.12 -6.63 -0.69
C ASN A 147 47.16 -7.59 -1.90
N LEU A 148 46.20 -7.46 -2.83
CA LEU A 148 46.03 -8.30 -4.04
C LEU A 148 47.11 -8.13 -5.14
N GLY A 149 48.39 -8.09 -4.74
CA GLY A 149 49.53 -7.78 -5.61
C GLY A 149 49.68 -6.28 -5.86
N LEU A 150 50.90 -5.82 -6.19
CA LEU A 150 51.14 -4.41 -6.55
C LEU A 150 51.26 -4.23 -8.07
N GLN A 151 51.54 -5.31 -8.80
CA GLN A 151 51.73 -5.30 -10.23
C GLN A 151 50.92 -6.44 -10.85
N PHE A 152 50.37 -6.23 -12.04
CA PHE A 152 49.55 -7.23 -12.73
C PHE A 152 50.28 -8.58 -12.93
N ARG A 153 51.59 -8.53 -13.24
CA ARG A 153 52.45 -9.72 -13.36
C ARG A 153 52.50 -10.59 -12.11
N ASP A 154 52.21 -10.02 -10.93
CA ASP A 154 52.20 -10.77 -9.68
C ASP A 154 50.97 -11.71 -9.61
N ILE A 155 49.89 -11.41 -10.32
CA ILE A 155 48.62 -12.15 -10.23
C ILE A 155 48.21 -12.84 -11.53
N GLN A 156 48.89 -12.57 -12.65
CA GLN A 156 48.55 -13.03 -14.00
C GLN A 156 48.23 -14.54 -14.12
N MET A 157 48.90 -15.39 -13.34
CA MET A 157 48.67 -16.85 -13.32
C MET A 157 48.20 -17.36 -11.95
N GLY A 158 47.89 -16.45 -11.03
CA GLY A 158 47.69 -16.74 -9.62
C GLY A 158 46.24 -16.98 -9.21
N VAL A 159 45.27 -16.76 -10.09
CA VAL A 159 43.84 -16.82 -9.75
C VAL A 159 43.19 -18.09 -10.27
N ARG A 160 42.51 -18.82 -9.38
CA ARG A 160 41.78 -20.05 -9.72
C ARG A 160 40.54 -20.22 -8.87
N VAL A 161 39.53 -20.88 -9.43
CA VAL A 161 38.33 -21.31 -8.72
C VAL A 161 38.38 -22.83 -8.57
N GLY A 162 38.80 -23.31 -7.41
CA GLY A 162 39.17 -24.72 -7.22
C GLY A 162 40.31 -25.13 -8.15
N LYS A 163 40.01 -25.94 -9.17
CA LYS A 163 40.97 -26.37 -10.20
C LYS A 163 40.82 -25.65 -11.54
N VAL A 164 39.85 -24.73 -11.66
CA VAL A 164 39.55 -24.02 -12.90
C VAL A 164 40.36 -22.71 -12.92
N PRO A 165 41.22 -22.48 -13.92
CA PRO A 165 41.93 -21.21 -14.05
C PRO A 165 40.97 -20.03 -14.25
N CYS A 166 41.28 -18.89 -13.65
CA CYS A 166 40.60 -17.62 -13.91
C CYS A 166 41.63 -16.61 -14.39
N LEU A 167 41.53 -16.17 -15.64
CA LEU A 167 42.53 -15.34 -16.30
C LEU A 167 42.31 -13.86 -15.96
N PRO A 168 43.20 -13.20 -15.19
CA PRO A 168 43.02 -11.79 -14.84
C PRO A 168 43.04 -10.87 -16.06
N VAL A 169 42.24 -9.80 -16.02
CA VAL A 169 42.12 -8.77 -17.06
C VAL A 169 42.94 -7.55 -16.64
N GLU A 170 43.94 -7.19 -17.44
CA GLU A 170 44.90 -6.14 -17.09
C GLU A 170 44.24 -4.76 -16.98
N GLU A 171 43.32 -4.42 -17.89
CA GLU A 171 42.67 -3.11 -17.92
C GLU A 171 41.73 -2.85 -16.73
N GLU A 172 41.27 -3.92 -16.06
CA GLU A 172 40.32 -3.84 -14.95
C GLU A 172 40.96 -4.11 -13.57
N TYR A 173 42.26 -4.42 -13.55
CA TYR A 173 43.02 -4.64 -12.32
C TYR A 173 43.29 -3.32 -11.59
N VAL A 174 43.04 -3.30 -10.28
CA VAL A 174 43.42 -2.18 -9.40
C VAL A 174 44.41 -2.72 -8.37
N SER A 175 45.62 -2.14 -8.39
CA SER A 175 46.73 -2.52 -7.52
C SER A 175 46.28 -2.68 -6.07
N ALA A 176 46.58 -3.83 -5.50
CA ALA A 176 46.30 -4.25 -4.12
C ALA A 176 44.81 -4.31 -3.70
N GLU A 177 43.85 -3.95 -4.56
CA GLU A 177 42.45 -3.76 -4.17
C GLU A 177 41.45 -4.65 -4.94
N LYS A 178 41.62 -4.75 -6.27
CA LYS A 178 40.62 -5.40 -7.14
C LYS A 178 41.26 -6.22 -8.24
N ILE A 179 40.79 -7.46 -8.39
CA ILE A 179 41.10 -8.31 -9.54
C ILE A 179 39.79 -8.64 -10.26
N VAL A 180 39.75 -8.42 -11.57
CA VAL A 180 38.71 -9.00 -12.43
C VAL A 180 39.36 -10.09 -13.27
N CYS A 181 38.79 -11.29 -13.27
CA CYS A 181 39.31 -12.41 -14.04
C CYS A 181 38.22 -13.12 -14.84
N LEU A 182 38.57 -13.64 -16.02
CA LEU A 182 37.70 -14.43 -16.88
C LEU A 182 37.83 -15.91 -16.51
N LEU A 183 36.73 -16.51 -16.08
CA LEU A 183 36.69 -17.91 -15.68
C LEU A 183 36.74 -18.83 -16.91
N ASN A 184 37.66 -19.78 -16.93
CA ASN A 184 37.75 -20.77 -18.00
C ASN A 184 36.64 -21.83 -17.92
N ASP A 185 36.54 -22.63 -18.98
CA ASP A 185 35.65 -23.78 -19.06
C ASP A 185 35.84 -24.75 -17.88
N ALA A 186 34.75 -24.97 -17.15
CA ALA A 186 34.63 -25.85 -16.00
C ALA A 186 33.73 -27.07 -16.27
N THR A 187 33.37 -27.36 -17.53
CA THR A 187 32.49 -28.49 -17.90
C THR A 187 33.04 -29.85 -17.45
N SER A 188 34.36 -30.05 -17.52
CA SER A 188 35.02 -31.26 -17.00
C SER A 188 35.13 -31.30 -15.47
N TYR A 189 34.89 -30.17 -14.79
CA TYR A 189 35.03 -30.04 -13.34
C TYR A 189 33.72 -30.40 -12.63
N ARG A 190 33.70 -31.58 -11.99
CA ARG A 190 32.48 -32.15 -11.37
C ARG A 190 32.07 -31.51 -10.03
N VAL A 191 32.95 -30.69 -9.45
CA VAL A 191 32.66 -30.04 -8.17
C VAL A 191 31.67 -28.90 -8.41
N GLN A 192 30.65 -28.79 -7.56
CA GLN A 192 29.64 -27.75 -7.67
C GLN A 192 30.07 -26.45 -6.98
N GLU A 193 30.77 -26.54 -5.85
CA GLU A 193 31.21 -25.39 -5.08
C GLU A 193 32.71 -25.45 -4.85
N ALA A 194 33.42 -24.38 -5.17
CA ALA A 194 34.86 -24.29 -4.95
C ALA A 194 35.25 -22.92 -4.44
N GLN A 195 36.22 -22.87 -3.53
CA GLN A 195 36.80 -21.60 -3.08
C GLN A 195 37.60 -20.95 -4.21
N VAL A 196 37.53 -19.62 -4.25
CA VAL A 196 38.38 -18.81 -5.11
C VAL A 196 39.71 -18.63 -4.39
N GLU A 197 40.79 -18.93 -5.10
CA GLU A 197 42.14 -18.82 -4.61
C GLU A 197 42.90 -17.77 -5.43
N VAL A 198 43.59 -16.88 -4.71
CA VAL A 198 44.51 -15.91 -5.29
C VAL A 198 45.89 -16.14 -4.70
N CYS A 199 46.87 -16.40 -5.57
CA CYS A 199 48.28 -16.40 -5.25
C CYS A 199 48.95 -15.15 -5.81
N VAL A 200 49.78 -14.48 -5.00
CA VAL A 200 50.61 -13.36 -5.44
C VAL A 200 52.04 -13.86 -5.64
N ARG A 201 52.52 -13.86 -6.88
CA ARG A 201 53.80 -14.44 -7.34
C ARG A 201 53.88 -15.96 -7.12
N ASP A 202 54.20 -16.35 -5.90
CA ASP A 202 54.38 -17.76 -5.50
C ASP A 202 53.20 -18.21 -4.64
N CYS A 203 52.65 -19.40 -4.92
CA CYS A 203 51.57 -20.00 -4.12
C CYS A 203 52.08 -20.60 -2.80
N VAL A 204 52.76 -19.80 -1.98
CA VAL A 204 53.16 -20.17 -0.61
C VAL A 204 52.09 -19.64 0.36
N ASN A 205 51.92 -20.30 1.53
CA ASN A 205 50.83 -20.00 2.48
C ASN A 205 50.69 -18.51 2.86
N ASP A 206 51.79 -17.75 2.93
CA ASP A 206 51.75 -16.32 3.30
C ASP A 206 51.32 -15.38 2.15
N TYR A 207 51.37 -15.85 0.90
CA TYR A 207 50.99 -15.10 -0.31
C TYR A 207 49.74 -15.68 -1.01
N ARG A 208 48.99 -16.48 -0.26
CA ARG A 208 47.79 -17.18 -0.72
C ARG A 208 46.59 -16.71 0.09
N ALA A 209 45.50 -16.37 -0.60
CA ALA A 209 44.22 -16.13 0.04
C ALA A 209 43.14 -16.99 -0.59
N LEU A 210 42.18 -17.36 0.25
CA LEU A 210 41.01 -18.11 -0.12
C LEU A 210 39.78 -17.25 0.15
N SER A 211 38.79 -17.32 -0.73
CA SER A 211 37.52 -16.66 -0.51
C SER A 211 36.80 -17.24 0.70
N SER A 212 36.17 -16.35 1.48
CA SER A 212 35.38 -16.73 2.65
C SER A 212 34.14 -17.55 2.27
N ARG A 213 33.53 -17.25 1.12
CA ARG A 213 32.42 -18.00 0.52
C ARG A 213 32.88 -18.70 -0.75
N PRO A 214 32.38 -19.91 -1.06
CA PRO A 214 32.70 -20.59 -2.30
C PRO A 214 31.99 -19.93 -3.49
N PHE A 215 32.56 -20.10 -4.67
CA PHE A 215 31.89 -19.85 -5.94
C PHE A 215 31.12 -21.11 -6.37
N THR A 216 29.89 -20.94 -6.86
CA THR A 216 29.03 -22.07 -7.25
C THR A 216 28.90 -22.16 -8.78
N PHE A 217 29.29 -23.31 -9.32
CA PHE A 217 29.09 -23.68 -10.71
C PHE A 217 27.67 -24.20 -10.94
N VAL A 218 26.89 -23.50 -11.75
CA VAL A 218 25.49 -23.82 -12.05
C VAL A 218 25.27 -24.07 -13.54
N THR A 219 24.16 -24.73 -13.87
CA THR A 219 23.71 -24.88 -15.26
C THR A 219 22.37 -24.17 -15.38
N PRO A 220 22.34 -22.91 -15.83
CA PRO A 220 21.11 -22.15 -15.93
C PRO A 220 20.22 -22.69 -17.06
N TYR A 221 18.90 -22.61 -16.87
CA TYR A 221 17.92 -23.03 -17.86
C TYR A 221 16.64 -22.21 -17.73
N PHE A 222 15.88 -22.12 -18.82
CA PHE A 222 14.58 -21.46 -18.86
C PHE A 222 13.50 -22.40 -19.39
N THR A 223 12.29 -22.23 -18.89
CA THR A 223 11.14 -23.12 -19.14
C THR A 223 9.97 -22.41 -19.78
N ARG A 224 9.86 -21.09 -19.61
CA ARG A 224 8.67 -20.34 -20.04
C ARG A 224 8.98 -18.88 -20.36
N ILE A 225 8.16 -18.29 -21.22
CA ILE A 225 8.15 -16.86 -21.53
C ILE A 225 6.71 -16.31 -21.38
N GLN A 226 6.56 -15.16 -20.74
CA GLN A 226 5.27 -14.50 -20.53
C GLN A 226 5.38 -12.99 -20.79
N PRO A 227 4.51 -12.40 -21.65
CA PRO A 227 3.62 -13.09 -22.58
C PRO A 227 4.40 -13.88 -23.64
N SER A 228 3.77 -14.91 -24.21
CA SER A 228 4.32 -15.72 -25.30
C SER A 228 4.05 -15.13 -26.70
N GLN A 229 3.43 -13.95 -26.75
CA GLN A 229 3.11 -13.24 -27.99
C GLN A 229 3.14 -11.73 -27.77
N GLY A 230 3.29 -10.97 -28.85
CA GLY A 230 3.26 -9.50 -28.87
C GLY A 230 3.27 -8.94 -30.30
N PRO A 231 3.09 -7.62 -30.48
CA PRO A 231 3.06 -6.97 -31.78
C PRO A 231 4.40 -7.03 -32.52
N ILE A 232 4.36 -7.03 -33.85
CA ILE A 232 5.54 -7.02 -34.72
C ILE A 232 6.37 -5.74 -34.54
N SER A 233 5.76 -4.63 -34.16
CA SER A 233 6.47 -3.40 -33.77
C SER A 233 7.41 -3.59 -32.56
N GLY A 234 7.27 -4.69 -31.80
CA GLY A 234 8.05 -4.96 -30.60
C GLY A 234 7.61 -4.10 -29.42
N GLY A 235 8.48 -3.94 -28.42
CA GLY A 235 8.19 -3.14 -27.23
C GLY A 235 7.48 -3.92 -26.11
N THR A 236 7.23 -5.21 -26.30
CA THR A 236 6.56 -6.06 -25.32
C THR A 236 7.49 -6.35 -24.15
N ARG A 237 7.09 -5.97 -22.94
CA ARG A 237 7.81 -6.33 -21.72
C ARG A 237 7.54 -7.79 -21.38
N ILE A 238 8.56 -8.63 -21.58
CA ILE A 238 8.48 -10.06 -21.34
C ILE A 238 9.24 -10.48 -20.07
N THR A 239 8.80 -11.59 -19.50
CA THR A 239 9.43 -12.30 -18.40
C THR A 239 9.77 -13.71 -18.86
N ILE A 240 11.06 -14.06 -18.88
CA ILE A 240 11.57 -15.41 -19.12
C ILE A 240 11.78 -16.07 -17.76
N GLU A 241 11.10 -17.18 -17.51
CA GLU A 241 11.11 -17.91 -16.24
C GLU A 241 12.02 -19.14 -16.33
N GLY A 242 12.72 -19.46 -15.24
CA GLY A 242 13.70 -20.53 -15.20
C GLY A 242 14.39 -20.70 -13.85
N SER A 243 15.62 -21.22 -13.87
CA SER A 243 16.46 -21.37 -12.69
C SER A 243 17.90 -20.95 -12.97
N TYR A 244 18.54 -20.39 -11.93
CA TYR A 244 19.90 -19.88 -11.95
C TYR A 244 20.14 -18.76 -12.99
N LEU A 245 19.10 -18.01 -13.35
CA LEU A 245 19.16 -16.99 -14.39
C LEU A 245 19.95 -15.73 -13.99
N ASN A 246 20.29 -15.59 -12.71
CA ASN A 246 21.19 -14.55 -12.20
C ASN A 246 22.68 -14.93 -12.26
N ALA A 247 23.01 -16.14 -12.70
CA ALA A 247 24.39 -16.59 -12.78
C ALA A 247 25.21 -15.75 -13.75
N GLY A 248 26.52 -15.74 -13.54
CA GLY A 248 27.45 -15.15 -14.49
C GLY A 248 27.47 -13.62 -14.46
N SER A 249 28.31 -13.05 -15.31
CA SER A 249 28.57 -11.60 -15.34
C SER A 249 27.79 -10.87 -16.43
N TYR A 250 27.59 -11.53 -17.57
CA TYR A 250 26.99 -10.99 -18.77
C TYR A 250 25.78 -11.82 -19.20
N ILE A 251 24.80 -11.15 -19.81
CA ILE A 251 23.60 -11.79 -20.35
C ILE A 251 23.23 -11.17 -21.69
N SER A 252 22.87 -12.02 -22.64
CA SER A 252 22.32 -11.63 -23.94
C SER A 252 21.04 -12.42 -24.20
N VAL A 253 19.95 -11.71 -24.47
CA VAL A 253 18.67 -12.33 -24.87
C VAL A 253 18.39 -11.89 -26.29
N ARG A 254 18.13 -12.83 -27.20
CA ARG A 254 17.93 -12.57 -28.62
C ARG A 254 16.67 -13.26 -29.12
N PHE A 255 15.91 -12.55 -29.95
CA PHE A 255 14.76 -13.06 -30.70
C PHE A 255 15.20 -13.21 -32.15
N ALA A 256 15.38 -14.46 -32.59
CA ALA A 256 16.15 -14.77 -33.79
C ALA A 256 17.56 -14.13 -33.76
N GLN A 257 17.78 -13.04 -34.50
CA GLN A 257 19.06 -12.31 -34.53
C GLN A 257 19.00 -10.93 -33.85
N GLN A 258 17.83 -10.51 -33.35
CA GLN A 258 17.64 -9.17 -32.77
C GLN A 258 17.77 -9.18 -31.24
N PRO A 259 18.53 -8.25 -30.64
CA PRO A 259 18.72 -8.21 -29.19
C PRO A 259 17.48 -7.69 -28.45
N CYS A 260 17.13 -8.33 -27.34
CA CYS A 260 16.11 -7.87 -26.41
C CYS A 260 16.70 -6.80 -25.48
N PHE A 261 15.96 -5.74 -25.22
CA PHE A 261 16.42 -4.67 -24.33
C PHE A 261 16.32 -5.10 -22.86
N PHE A 262 17.44 -5.46 -22.25
CA PHE A 262 17.52 -5.95 -20.88
C PHE A 262 17.01 -4.92 -19.86
N LYS A 263 16.22 -5.37 -18.87
CA LYS A 263 15.74 -4.54 -17.76
C LYS A 263 16.27 -5.01 -16.41
N LYS A 264 16.08 -6.28 -16.08
CA LYS A 264 16.52 -6.88 -14.81
C LYS A 264 16.56 -8.40 -14.91
N ARG A 265 17.28 -9.04 -13.98
CA ARG A 265 17.24 -10.50 -13.77
C ARG A 265 17.33 -10.84 -12.30
N ASN A 266 16.80 -12.00 -11.93
CA ASN A 266 17.00 -12.64 -10.64
C ASN A 266 17.22 -14.16 -10.86
N ALA A 267 17.25 -14.95 -9.78
CA ALA A 267 17.53 -16.39 -9.89
C ALA A 267 16.48 -17.18 -10.68
N ARG A 268 15.25 -16.66 -10.82
CA ARG A 268 14.12 -17.32 -11.47
C ARG A 268 13.57 -16.62 -12.69
N GLU A 269 13.92 -15.36 -12.92
CA GLU A 269 13.34 -14.54 -13.99
C GLU A 269 14.38 -13.65 -14.68
N ILE A 270 14.20 -13.46 -15.99
CA ILE A 270 14.85 -12.40 -16.77
C ILE A 270 13.74 -11.54 -17.36
N VAL A 271 13.83 -10.23 -17.19
CA VAL A 271 12.91 -9.26 -17.78
C VAL A 271 13.65 -8.44 -18.83
N CYS A 272 13.10 -8.43 -20.04
CA CYS A 272 13.58 -7.59 -21.13
C CYS A 272 12.41 -7.11 -22.00
N VAL A 273 12.67 -6.19 -22.92
CA VAL A 273 11.68 -5.64 -23.85
C VAL A 273 12.01 -6.11 -25.26
N THR A 274 11.03 -6.72 -25.94
CA THR A 274 11.24 -7.32 -27.26
C THR A 274 11.63 -6.28 -28.30
N PRO A 275 12.51 -6.64 -29.25
CA PRO A 275 12.79 -5.81 -30.42
C PRO A 275 11.64 -5.88 -31.42
N ALA A 276 11.71 -5.07 -32.48
CA ALA A 276 10.82 -5.24 -33.62
C ALA A 276 11.07 -6.59 -34.32
N GLY A 277 9.98 -7.28 -34.67
CA GLY A 277 10.00 -8.51 -35.46
C GLY A 277 10.21 -8.23 -36.95
N ILE A 278 10.73 -9.22 -37.68
CA ILE A 278 10.93 -9.13 -39.14
C ILE A 278 9.63 -9.47 -39.88
N ALA A 279 8.90 -10.47 -39.39
CA ALA A 279 7.62 -10.92 -39.94
C ALA A 279 6.75 -11.49 -38.81
N PRO A 280 5.41 -11.51 -38.97
CA PRO A 280 4.53 -12.18 -38.03
C PRO A 280 4.84 -13.69 -38.01
N GLY A 281 4.67 -14.30 -36.83
CA GLY A 281 4.85 -15.72 -36.62
C GLY A 281 5.79 -16.07 -35.47
N SER A 282 6.00 -17.37 -35.31
CA SER A 282 6.78 -17.93 -34.21
C SER A 282 8.29 -17.75 -34.44
N THR A 283 8.96 -17.15 -33.47
CA THR A 283 10.42 -16.97 -33.43
C THR A 283 11.04 -17.76 -32.28
N SER A 284 12.27 -18.23 -32.49
CA SER A 284 13.10 -18.81 -31.43
C SER A 284 13.60 -17.72 -30.48
N VAL A 285 13.76 -18.11 -29.21
CA VAL A 285 14.35 -17.31 -28.14
C VAL A 285 15.70 -17.92 -27.78
N LEU A 286 16.76 -17.13 -27.85
CA LEU A 286 18.11 -17.51 -27.48
C LEU A 286 18.52 -16.70 -26.26
N VAL A 287 19.01 -17.38 -25.23
CA VAL A 287 19.51 -16.74 -24.00
C VAL A 287 20.93 -17.22 -23.79
N ASP A 288 21.87 -16.29 -23.74
CA ASP A 288 23.28 -16.57 -23.47
C ASP A 288 23.64 -15.93 -22.14
N ILE A 289 24.27 -16.69 -21.25
CA ILE A 289 24.83 -16.21 -19.99
C ILE A 289 26.32 -16.51 -20.02
N ASP A 290 27.14 -15.46 -20.11
CA ASP A 290 28.56 -15.58 -20.43
C ASP A 290 28.79 -16.51 -21.65
N ASP A 291 29.57 -17.59 -21.51
CA ASP A 291 29.82 -18.56 -22.60
C ASP A 291 28.78 -19.71 -22.65
N ALA A 292 27.78 -19.72 -21.76
CA ALA A 292 26.70 -20.71 -21.79
C ALA A 292 25.57 -20.27 -22.72
N GLU A 293 25.37 -21.02 -23.80
CA GLU A 293 24.20 -20.90 -24.67
C GLU A 293 23.03 -21.74 -24.12
N LEU A 294 21.95 -21.09 -23.71
CA LEU A 294 20.73 -21.76 -23.24
C LEU A 294 19.75 -21.88 -24.42
N ARG A 295 19.37 -23.12 -24.74
CA ARG A 295 18.43 -23.43 -25.82
C ARG A 295 17.25 -24.23 -25.29
N ASN A 296 16.04 -23.79 -25.60
CA ASN A 296 14.81 -24.54 -25.34
C ASN A 296 13.87 -24.42 -26.55
N PRO A 297 13.81 -25.44 -27.44
CA PRO A 297 13.00 -25.40 -28.66
C PRO A 297 11.48 -25.32 -28.44
N GLU A 298 11.00 -25.67 -27.25
CA GLU A 298 9.58 -25.64 -26.86
C GLU A 298 9.14 -24.22 -26.50
N VAL A 299 10.08 -23.38 -26.04
CA VAL A 299 9.80 -21.98 -25.68
C VAL A 299 10.02 -21.09 -26.89
N ARG A 300 8.92 -20.58 -27.44
CA ARG A 300 8.91 -19.67 -28.58
C ARG A 300 8.11 -18.42 -28.26
N PHE A 301 8.41 -17.35 -28.98
CA PHE A 301 7.63 -16.13 -28.93
C PHE A 301 6.92 -15.92 -30.27
N ASN A 302 5.67 -15.52 -30.25
CA ASN A 302 4.87 -15.33 -31.46
C ASN A 302 4.67 -13.84 -31.74
N TYR A 303 5.30 -13.33 -32.80
CA TYR A 303 5.00 -12.00 -33.29
C TYR A 303 3.64 -12.00 -34.00
N THR A 304 2.79 -11.06 -33.62
CA THR A 304 1.45 -10.86 -34.19
C THR A 304 1.42 -9.56 -34.98
N GLU A 305 0.43 -9.40 -35.84
CA GLU A 305 0.22 -8.10 -36.49
C GLU A 305 -0.11 -7.04 -35.43
N ASP A 306 0.29 -5.80 -35.70
CA ASP A 306 0.05 -4.69 -34.79
C ASP A 306 -1.46 -4.50 -34.53
N PRO A 307 -1.85 -4.16 -33.30
CA PRO A 307 -3.23 -3.87 -32.96
C PRO A 307 -3.76 -2.65 -33.70
N THR A 308 -5.06 -2.60 -33.88
CA THR A 308 -5.76 -1.42 -34.42
C THR A 308 -6.88 -0.99 -33.49
N VAL A 309 -7.17 0.30 -33.48
CA VAL A 309 -8.33 0.88 -32.79
C VAL A 309 -9.33 1.33 -33.84
N LEU A 310 -10.57 0.87 -33.71
CA LEU A 310 -11.66 1.12 -34.65
C LEU A 310 -12.69 2.12 -34.13
N LYS A 311 -12.97 2.11 -32.82
CA LYS A 311 -13.95 3.01 -32.20
C LYS A 311 -13.72 3.15 -30.70
N ILE A 312 -14.00 4.34 -30.16
CA ILE A 312 -14.08 4.62 -28.73
C ILE A 312 -15.55 4.95 -28.41
N GLU A 313 -16.17 4.24 -27.47
CA GLU A 313 -17.57 4.43 -27.10
C GLU A 313 -17.75 4.48 -25.56
N PRO A 314 -18.29 5.58 -25.00
CA PRO A 314 -18.68 6.81 -25.69
C PRO A 314 -17.48 7.57 -26.27
N ASP A 315 -17.74 8.39 -27.28
CA ASP A 315 -16.78 9.31 -27.92
C ASP A 315 -16.59 10.60 -27.12
N TRP A 316 -16.81 10.56 -25.81
CA TRP A 316 -16.70 11.72 -24.94
C TRP A 316 -16.44 11.37 -23.46
N SER A 317 -15.93 12.35 -22.72
CA SER A 317 -15.79 12.31 -21.25
C SER A 317 -15.88 13.72 -20.65
N ILE A 318 -15.74 13.85 -19.34
CA ILE A 318 -15.63 15.13 -18.62
C ILE A 318 -14.15 15.51 -18.41
N ALA A 319 -13.85 16.77 -18.12
CA ALA A 319 -12.49 17.27 -17.95
C ALA A 319 -11.68 16.47 -16.92
N SER A 320 -12.29 16.09 -15.78
CA SER A 320 -11.67 15.23 -14.76
C SER A 320 -11.45 13.77 -15.20
N GLY A 321 -11.99 13.36 -16.35
CA GLY A 321 -11.85 12.02 -16.90
C GLY A 321 -12.50 10.94 -16.03
N GLY A 322 -11.89 9.76 -15.99
CA GLY A 322 -12.27 8.61 -15.15
C GLY A 322 -13.59 7.93 -15.51
N THR A 323 -14.25 8.34 -16.60
CA THR A 323 -15.42 7.63 -17.13
C THR A 323 -14.99 6.35 -17.85
N LEU A 324 -15.85 5.33 -17.85
CA LEU A 324 -15.60 4.09 -18.57
C LEU A 324 -15.75 4.30 -20.07
N LEU A 325 -14.74 3.90 -20.83
CA LEU A 325 -14.69 3.90 -22.29
C LEU A 325 -14.54 2.47 -22.79
N THR A 326 -15.41 2.05 -23.70
CA THR A 326 -15.30 0.79 -24.41
C THR A 326 -14.60 1.03 -25.73
N VAL A 327 -13.44 0.42 -25.92
CA VAL A 327 -12.64 0.58 -27.14
C VAL A 327 -12.71 -0.71 -27.94
N SER A 328 -13.14 -0.61 -29.20
CA SER A 328 -13.18 -1.73 -30.14
C SER A 328 -12.04 -1.67 -31.15
N GLY A 329 -11.54 -2.83 -31.57
CA GLY A 329 -10.32 -2.93 -32.37
C GLY A 329 -9.99 -4.33 -32.87
N THR A 330 -8.71 -4.55 -33.20
CA THR A 330 -8.15 -5.85 -33.54
C THR A 330 -6.88 -6.12 -32.75
N ASN A 331 -6.57 -7.41 -32.53
CA ASN A 331 -5.38 -7.88 -31.80
C ASN A 331 -5.16 -7.23 -30.43
N LEU A 332 -6.20 -6.74 -29.76
CA LEU A 332 -6.04 -6.03 -28.48
C LEU A 332 -5.46 -6.92 -27.37
N ALA A 333 -5.77 -8.23 -27.37
CA ALA A 333 -5.26 -9.18 -26.37
C ALA A 333 -3.79 -9.59 -26.56
N THR A 334 -3.13 -9.12 -27.63
CA THR A 334 -1.68 -9.30 -27.79
C THR A 334 -0.92 -8.34 -26.88
N ILE A 335 -1.54 -7.21 -26.49
CA ILE A 335 -0.97 -6.20 -25.61
C ILE A 335 -1.34 -6.52 -24.17
N ARG A 336 -0.33 -6.71 -23.32
CA ARG A 336 -0.54 -7.10 -21.92
C ARG A 336 -1.01 -5.94 -21.04
N GLU A 337 -0.45 -4.74 -21.26
CA GLU A 337 -0.68 -3.54 -20.44
C GLU A 337 -0.95 -2.31 -21.33
N PRO A 338 -2.05 -2.30 -22.12
CA PRO A 338 -2.39 -1.14 -22.93
C PRO A 338 -2.77 0.05 -22.04
N LYS A 339 -2.45 1.26 -22.49
CA LYS A 339 -2.82 2.51 -21.83
C LYS A 339 -3.47 3.44 -22.82
N ILE A 340 -4.50 4.16 -22.39
CA ILE A 340 -5.07 5.30 -23.13
C ILE A 340 -4.33 6.57 -22.70
N ARG A 341 -4.13 7.50 -23.64
CA ARG A 341 -3.55 8.82 -23.41
C ARG A 341 -4.41 9.91 -24.04
N ALA A 342 -4.41 11.09 -23.42
CA ALA A 342 -4.96 12.29 -24.03
C ALA A 342 -4.09 13.50 -23.66
N LYS A 343 -4.06 14.47 -24.56
CA LYS A 343 -3.36 15.74 -24.40
C LYS A 343 -4.27 16.89 -24.79
N TYR A 344 -4.35 17.91 -23.93
CA TYR A 344 -5.13 19.11 -24.17
C TYR A 344 -4.41 20.31 -23.56
N GLY A 345 -3.86 21.19 -24.40
CA GLY A 345 -2.94 22.24 -23.98
C GLY A 345 -1.67 21.68 -23.36
N GLN A 346 -1.40 22.03 -22.10
CA GLN A 346 -0.27 21.49 -21.32
C GLN A 346 -0.64 20.26 -20.49
N ALA A 347 -1.93 19.92 -20.38
CA ALA A 347 -2.37 18.74 -19.65
C ALA A 347 -2.17 17.50 -20.52
N GLU A 348 -1.34 16.57 -20.07
CA GLU A 348 -1.18 15.24 -20.65
C GLU A 348 -1.31 14.19 -19.55
N SER A 349 -2.20 13.22 -19.74
CA SER A 349 -2.35 12.11 -18.79
C SER A 349 -2.63 10.79 -19.51
N PHE A 350 -2.42 9.70 -18.77
CA PHE A 350 -2.65 8.35 -19.27
C PHE A 350 -3.28 7.47 -18.19
N HIS A 351 -4.05 6.48 -18.62
CA HIS A 351 -4.70 5.50 -17.75
C HIS A 351 -4.56 4.10 -18.31
N ASN A 352 -4.49 3.09 -17.43
CA ASN A 352 -4.42 1.69 -17.85
C ASN A 352 -5.77 1.22 -18.40
N CYS A 353 -5.73 0.32 -19.37
CA CYS A 353 -6.90 -0.34 -19.93
C CYS A 353 -6.93 -1.83 -19.55
N THR A 354 -8.13 -2.39 -19.45
CA THR A 354 -8.37 -3.82 -19.23
C THR A 354 -8.83 -4.46 -20.53
N VAL A 355 -8.05 -5.43 -21.02
CA VAL A 355 -8.38 -6.14 -22.26
C VAL A 355 -9.30 -7.32 -21.94
N TYR A 356 -10.43 -7.41 -22.65
CA TYR A 356 -11.37 -8.53 -22.51
C TYR A 356 -11.13 -9.62 -23.56
N ASN A 357 -10.89 -9.21 -24.81
CA ASN A 357 -10.64 -10.12 -25.92
C ASN A 357 -9.85 -9.40 -27.03
N ASN A 358 -9.66 -10.06 -28.19
CA ASN A 358 -8.91 -9.48 -29.32
C ASN A 358 -9.55 -8.22 -29.91
N SER A 359 -10.82 -7.95 -29.62
CA SER A 359 -11.60 -6.90 -30.28
C SER A 359 -12.18 -5.86 -29.34
N VAL A 360 -12.14 -6.07 -28.03
CA VAL A 360 -12.73 -5.17 -27.03
C VAL A 360 -11.81 -5.04 -25.82
N MET A 361 -11.54 -3.80 -25.43
CA MET A 361 -10.94 -3.45 -24.15
C MET A 361 -11.73 -2.30 -23.51
N VAL A 362 -11.59 -2.15 -22.19
CA VAL A 362 -12.21 -1.06 -21.43
C VAL A 362 -11.12 -0.20 -20.83
N CYS A 363 -11.25 1.11 -20.96
CA CYS A 363 -10.31 2.09 -20.44
C CYS A 363 -11.03 3.08 -19.54
N LEU A 364 -10.29 3.75 -18.66
CA LEU A 364 -10.77 4.95 -17.98
C LEU A 364 -10.30 6.17 -18.77
N ALA A 365 -11.20 7.11 -19.04
CA ALA A 365 -10.86 8.33 -19.74
C ALA A 365 -9.73 9.08 -19.02
N PRO A 366 -8.66 9.52 -19.72
CA PRO A 366 -7.63 10.36 -19.12
C PRO A 366 -8.20 11.69 -18.62
N SER A 367 -7.64 12.21 -17.52
CA SER A 367 -7.98 13.54 -17.00
C SER A 367 -7.21 14.62 -17.74
N VAL A 368 -7.90 15.68 -18.11
CA VAL A 368 -7.33 16.90 -18.71
C VAL A 368 -7.74 18.16 -17.94
N ALA A 369 -8.26 17.98 -16.72
CA ALA A 369 -8.75 19.07 -15.87
C ALA A 369 -7.67 20.09 -15.48
N ASP A 370 -6.40 19.69 -15.50
CA ASP A 370 -5.25 20.57 -15.21
C ASP A 370 -4.93 21.55 -16.37
N SER A 371 -5.68 21.51 -17.47
CA SER A 371 -5.49 22.43 -18.59
C SER A 371 -5.91 23.86 -18.24
N GLU A 372 -5.12 24.83 -18.68
CA GLU A 372 -5.48 26.25 -18.60
C GLU A 372 -6.57 26.66 -19.60
N LEU A 373 -6.84 25.79 -20.59
CA LEU A 373 -7.86 26.02 -21.59
C LEU A 373 -9.25 25.70 -21.02
N GLY A 374 -10.21 26.59 -21.25
CA GLY A 374 -11.61 26.34 -20.90
C GLY A 374 -12.22 25.18 -21.70
N PHE A 375 -13.27 24.58 -21.15
CA PHE A 375 -14.07 23.55 -21.80
C PHE A 375 -15.42 24.15 -22.23
N SER A 376 -15.79 23.96 -23.50
CA SER A 376 -17.09 24.40 -24.01
C SER A 376 -18.21 23.46 -23.57
N GLU A 377 -19.40 24.01 -23.28
CA GLU A 377 -20.61 23.21 -23.02
C GLU A 377 -21.03 22.35 -24.23
N SER A 378 -20.64 22.75 -25.45
CA SER A 378 -20.83 21.97 -26.68
C SER A 378 -19.79 20.85 -26.88
N GLY A 379 -18.86 20.68 -25.93
CA GLY A 379 -17.72 19.76 -26.06
C GLY A 379 -16.51 20.40 -26.74
N THR A 380 -15.32 19.95 -26.37
CA THR A 380 -14.04 20.38 -26.95
C THR A 380 -13.14 19.18 -27.20
N GLY A 381 -12.60 19.07 -28.42
CA GLY A 381 -11.70 17.98 -28.76
C GLY A 381 -10.31 18.17 -28.13
N PRO A 382 -9.63 17.09 -27.68
CA PRO A 382 -8.24 17.16 -27.26
C PRO A 382 -7.31 17.44 -28.46
N ASP A 383 -6.10 17.92 -28.20
CA ASP A 383 -5.07 18.08 -29.24
C ASP A 383 -4.63 16.72 -29.79
N GLU A 384 -4.49 15.75 -28.88
CA GLU A 384 -4.14 14.38 -29.22
C GLU A 384 -4.92 13.42 -28.31
N ILE A 385 -5.45 12.35 -28.89
CA ILE A 385 -5.95 11.17 -28.18
C ILE A 385 -5.30 9.93 -28.78
N GLY A 386 -5.00 8.93 -27.97
CA GLY A 386 -4.44 7.69 -28.48
C GLY A 386 -4.12 6.68 -27.40
N PHE A 387 -3.24 5.75 -27.72
CA PHE A 387 -2.94 4.59 -26.91
C PHE A 387 -1.45 4.25 -26.93
N TYR A 388 -0.93 3.87 -25.78
CA TYR A 388 0.35 3.19 -25.67
C TYR A 388 0.09 1.68 -25.70
N MET A 389 0.46 1.06 -26.81
CA MET A 389 0.38 -0.38 -27.04
C MET A 389 1.76 -0.88 -27.48
N ASP A 390 2.61 -1.16 -26.50
CA ASP A 390 4.03 -1.47 -26.70
C ASP A 390 4.72 -0.40 -27.58
N ASN A 391 5.38 -0.76 -28.68
CA ASN A 391 6.09 0.18 -29.57
C ASN A 391 5.31 0.51 -30.86
N VAL A 392 3.99 0.35 -30.85
CA VAL A 392 3.12 0.61 -32.01
C VAL A 392 2.83 2.10 -32.11
N ASN A 393 3.74 2.85 -32.74
CA ASN A 393 3.69 4.31 -32.79
C ASN A 393 2.45 4.88 -33.50
N ALA A 394 1.85 4.12 -34.42
CA ALA A 394 0.66 4.55 -35.16
C ALA A 394 -0.58 4.77 -34.26
N LEU A 395 -0.60 4.17 -33.06
CA LEU A 395 -1.72 4.31 -32.12
C LEU A 395 -1.52 5.41 -31.08
N VAL A 396 -0.33 6.02 -31.00
CA VAL A 396 -0.03 7.08 -30.03
C VAL A 396 -0.95 8.30 -30.25
N VAL A 397 -1.31 8.57 -31.52
CA VAL A 397 -2.33 9.54 -31.91
C VAL A 397 -3.28 8.86 -32.89
N VAL A 398 -4.54 8.70 -32.51
CA VAL A 398 -5.58 8.13 -33.36
C VAL A 398 -6.44 9.22 -33.98
N ASN A 399 -6.95 8.96 -35.19
CA ASN A 399 -7.83 9.89 -35.89
C ASN A 399 -9.30 9.62 -35.56
N GLU A 400 -9.62 9.59 -34.26
CA GLU A 400 -10.98 9.41 -33.76
C GLU A 400 -11.51 10.74 -33.22
N THR A 401 -12.78 11.02 -33.48
CA THR A 401 -13.45 12.17 -32.87
C THR A 401 -13.73 11.85 -31.41
N PHE A 402 -13.14 12.61 -30.49
CA PHE A 402 -13.40 12.48 -29.06
C PHE A 402 -13.59 13.88 -28.46
N SER A 403 -14.55 14.06 -27.56
CA SER A 403 -14.85 15.36 -26.95
C SER A 403 -14.81 15.34 -25.43
N TYR A 404 -14.15 16.33 -24.84
CA TYR A 404 -14.22 16.61 -23.42
C TYR A 404 -15.27 17.69 -23.12
N TYR A 405 -16.12 17.42 -22.15
CA TYR A 405 -17.12 18.33 -21.61
C TYR A 405 -16.65 18.90 -20.26
N PRO A 406 -17.13 20.09 -19.86
CA PRO A 406 -16.81 20.65 -18.55
C PRO A 406 -17.29 19.75 -17.41
N ASP A 407 -16.56 19.76 -16.31
CA ASP A 407 -16.96 19.03 -15.10
C ASP A 407 -18.29 19.59 -14.52
N PRO A 408 -19.08 18.74 -13.85
CA PRO A 408 -20.27 19.18 -13.13
C PRO A 408 -19.90 20.16 -12.02
N VAL A 409 -20.69 21.24 -11.87
CA VAL A 409 -20.46 22.24 -10.82
C VAL A 409 -21.65 22.26 -9.88
N PHE A 410 -21.39 22.05 -8.60
CA PHE A 410 -22.40 21.99 -7.55
C PHE A 410 -22.39 23.24 -6.68
N GLU A 411 -23.58 23.63 -6.22
CA GLU A 411 -23.72 24.65 -5.17
C GLU A 411 -23.46 24.03 -3.79
N PRO A 412 -22.89 24.79 -2.84
CA PRO A 412 -22.73 24.32 -1.46
C PRO A 412 -24.09 24.08 -0.81
N LEU A 413 -24.17 23.10 0.11
CA LEU A 413 -25.43 22.71 0.75
C LEU A 413 -26.09 23.85 1.54
N SER A 414 -25.27 24.67 2.21
CA SER A 414 -25.70 25.85 2.94
C SER A 414 -24.55 26.84 3.07
N PRO A 415 -24.81 28.14 3.31
CA PRO A 415 -23.77 29.12 3.57
C PRO A 415 -22.92 28.79 4.81
N SER A 416 -23.47 28.03 5.76
CA SER A 416 -22.78 27.57 6.97
C SER A 416 -21.98 26.27 6.77
N GLY A 417 -22.12 25.61 5.61
CA GLY A 417 -21.51 24.32 5.30
C GLY A 417 -22.18 23.12 5.98
N VAL A 418 -23.23 23.34 6.78
CA VAL A 418 -24.05 22.28 7.40
C VAL A 418 -25.52 22.48 7.04
N LEU A 419 -26.14 21.44 6.47
CA LEU A 419 -27.57 21.41 6.14
C LEU A 419 -28.31 20.50 7.10
N GLU A 420 -29.38 21.01 7.70
CA GLU A 420 -30.24 20.23 8.62
C GLU A 420 -31.45 19.70 7.87
N LEU A 421 -31.63 18.37 7.88
CA LEU A 421 -32.73 17.69 7.21
C LEU A 421 -33.45 16.70 8.14
N LYS A 422 -34.72 16.45 7.84
CA LYS A 422 -35.50 15.38 8.47
C LYS A 422 -35.03 14.03 7.91
N PRO A 423 -35.23 12.91 8.64
CA PRO A 423 -34.85 11.58 8.16
C PRO A 423 -35.51 11.17 6.84
N THR A 424 -36.69 11.73 6.54
CA THR A 424 -37.49 11.39 5.36
C THR A 424 -37.46 12.46 4.26
N SER A 425 -36.81 13.61 4.48
CA SER A 425 -36.71 14.65 3.46
C SER A 425 -35.58 14.33 2.49
N PRO A 426 -35.82 14.28 1.18
CA PRO A 426 -34.78 13.99 0.21
C PRO A 426 -33.77 15.14 0.11
N LEU A 427 -32.51 14.82 -0.19
CA LEU A 427 -31.44 15.80 -0.37
C LEU A 427 -31.45 16.27 -1.83
N ILE A 428 -31.59 17.58 -2.02
CA ILE A 428 -31.57 18.22 -3.33
C ILE A 428 -30.22 18.89 -3.54
N LEU A 429 -29.43 18.36 -4.48
CA LEU A 429 -28.14 18.92 -4.88
C LEU A 429 -28.34 19.70 -6.18
N LYS A 430 -28.20 21.03 -6.11
CA LYS A 430 -28.29 21.90 -7.29
C LYS A 430 -26.94 22.04 -7.96
N GLY A 431 -26.94 22.07 -9.28
CA GLY A 431 -25.73 22.25 -10.06
C GLY A 431 -25.97 22.59 -11.52
N ARG A 432 -24.87 22.86 -12.22
CA ARG A 432 -24.79 23.05 -13.67
C ARG A 432 -23.90 21.98 -14.29
N ASN A 433 -24.01 21.76 -15.59
CA ASN A 433 -23.27 20.73 -16.33
C ASN A 433 -23.48 19.31 -15.79
N LEU A 434 -24.67 19.02 -15.24
CA LEU A 434 -25.00 17.70 -14.71
C LEU A 434 -25.21 16.67 -15.82
N ILE A 435 -25.81 17.11 -16.93
CA ILE A 435 -26.02 16.31 -18.14
C ILE A 435 -25.27 17.01 -19.27
N PRO A 436 -24.17 16.43 -19.77
CA PRO A 436 -23.44 17.00 -20.90
C PRO A 436 -24.30 16.92 -22.17
N ALA A 437 -24.14 17.89 -23.08
CA ALA A 437 -24.85 17.95 -24.35
C ALA A 437 -24.33 16.95 -25.40
N ALA A 438 -23.89 15.79 -24.94
CA ALA A 438 -23.21 14.80 -25.78
C ALA A 438 -24.21 14.01 -26.65
N PRO A 439 -23.80 13.62 -27.87
CA PRO A 439 -24.64 12.80 -28.73
C PRO A 439 -24.80 11.38 -28.16
N GLY A 440 -25.99 10.80 -28.32
CA GLY A 440 -26.27 9.40 -27.97
C GLY A 440 -26.97 9.20 -26.62
N ASN A 441 -26.95 7.95 -26.15
CA ASN A 441 -27.67 7.51 -24.94
C ASN A 441 -26.76 7.33 -23.72
N SER A 442 -25.45 7.49 -23.86
CA SER A 442 -24.53 7.42 -22.74
C SER A 442 -24.77 8.61 -21.80
N ARG A 443 -24.74 8.35 -20.49
CA ARG A 443 -24.91 9.37 -19.46
C ARG A 443 -23.82 9.20 -18.41
N LEU A 444 -23.48 10.29 -17.73
CA LEU A 444 -22.60 10.23 -16.57
C LEU A 444 -23.24 9.40 -15.46
N ASN A 445 -22.48 8.46 -14.92
CA ASN A 445 -22.91 7.66 -13.79
C ASN A 445 -22.50 8.38 -12.50
N TYR A 446 -23.49 8.94 -11.81
CA TYR A 446 -23.29 9.63 -10.53
C TYR A 446 -23.41 8.66 -9.37
N THR A 447 -22.52 8.84 -8.40
CA THR A 447 -22.61 8.19 -7.09
C THR A 447 -22.52 9.28 -6.03
N VAL A 448 -23.53 9.39 -5.17
CA VAL A 448 -23.52 10.30 -4.02
C VAL A 448 -23.46 9.46 -2.77
N LEU A 449 -22.49 9.76 -1.91
CA LEU A 449 -22.25 9.09 -0.65
C LEU A 449 -22.51 10.06 0.50
N ILE A 450 -23.34 9.62 1.44
CA ILE A 450 -23.59 10.30 2.70
C ILE A 450 -22.79 9.52 3.76
N GLY A 451 -21.67 10.07 4.21
CA GLY A 451 -20.67 9.33 4.96
C GLY A 451 -20.03 8.26 4.08
N GLU A 452 -20.31 7.00 4.38
CA GLU A 452 -19.84 5.83 3.60
C GLU A 452 -20.98 5.15 2.82
N THR A 453 -22.23 5.60 3.01
CA THR A 453 -23.41 4.94 2.43
C THR A 453 -23.83 5.60 1.11
N PRO A 454 -24.00 4.82 0.02
CA PRO A 454 -24.51 5.37 -1.24
C PRO A 454 -26.01 5.60 -1.15
N CYS A 455 -26.49 6.69 -1.74
CA CYS A 455 -27.93 6.98 -1.83
C CYS A 455 -28.51 6.64 -3.22
N ILE A 456 -29.82 6.45 -3.27
CA ILE A 456 -30.55 6.25 -4.52
C ILE A 456 -30.75 7.62 -5.16
N LEU A 457 -30.36 7.73 -6.44
CA LEU A 457 -30.32 9.00 -7.16
C LEU A 457 -31.40 9.09 -8.23
N THR A 458 -32.01 10.27 -8.34
CA THR A 458 -32.73 10.67 -9.55
C THR A 458 -32.10 11.94 -10.12
N LEU A 459 -31.78 11.88 -11.42
CA LEU A 459 -31.05 12.92 -12.15
C LEU A 459 -32.04 13.79 -12.94
N SER A 460 -31.90 15.10 -12.79
CA SER A 460 -32.53 16.14 -13.60
C SER A 460 -31.46 17.01 -14.26
N GLU A 461 -31.84 17.92 -15.16
CA GLU A 461 -30.89 18.81 -15.86
C GLU A 461 -30.13 19.75 -14.93
N SER A 462 -30.75 20.18 -13.83
CA SER A 462 -30.17 21.15 -12.87
C SER A 462 -30.08 20.63 -11.42
N GLN A 463 -30.56 19.41 -11.15
CA GLN A 463 -30.68 18.88 -9.80
C GLN A 463 -30.42 17.38 -9.73
N LEU A 464 -29.78 16.95 -8.65
CA LEU A 464 -29.65 15.56 -8.22
C LEU A 464 -30.45 15.38 -6.92
N LEU A 465 -31.45 14.50 -6.95
CA LEU A 465 -32.21 14.13 -5.76
C LEU A 465 -31.61 12.84 -5.20
N CYS A 466 -31.30 12.85 -3.91
CA CYS A 466 -30.65 11.76 -3.19
C CYS A 466 -31.55 11.30 -2.04
N GLU A 467 -31.94 10.03 -2.08
CA GLU A 467 -32.76 9.38 -1.07
C GLU A 467 -31.95 8.30 -0.34
N TRP A 468 -31.93 8.36 0.99
CA TRP A 468 -31.21 7.40 1.83
C TRP A 468 -32.13 6.74 2.86
N PRO A 469 -31.95 5.46 3.16
CA PRO A 469 -32.67 4.80 4.23
C PRO A 469 -32.00 5.03 5.59
N ASN A 470 -32.76 5.53 6.57
CA ASN A 470 -32.45 5.47 8.02
C ASN A 470 -31.03 5.88 8.44
N LEU A 471 -30.62 7.11 8.13
CA LEU A 471 -29.40 7.72 8.70
C LEU A 471 -29.79 8.79 9.72
N THR A 472 -29.07 8.86 10.83
CA THR A 472 -29.18 9.93 11.83
C THR A 472 -27.78 10.43 12.19
N GLY A 473 -27.68 11.67 12.67
CA GLY A 473 -26.41 12.31 13.02
C GLY A 473 -25.78 13.11 11.88
N GLN A 474 -24.51 13.45 12.04
CA GLN A 474 -23.77 14.32 11.13
C GLN A 474 -22.90 13.52 10.16
N HIS A 475 -23.10 13.69 8.85
CA HIS A 475 -22.42 12.93 7.81
C HIS A 475 -21.87 13.87 6.73
N LYS A 476 -20.70 13.54 6.16
CA LYS A 476 -20.14 14.28 5.03
C LYS A 476 -20.79 13.84 3.73
N VAL A 477 -21.21 14.79 2.88
CA VAL A 477 -21.72 14.47 1.55
C VAL A 477 -20.56 14.51 0.56
N THR A 478 -20.42 13.45 -0.25
CA THR A 478 -19.44 13.39 -1.34
C THR A 478 -20.13 12.94 -2.62
N ILE A 479 -19.82 13.62 -3.71
CA ILE A 479 -20.39 13.41 -5.04
C ILE A 479 -19.27 12.93 -5.94
N ARG A 480 -19.49 11.83 -6.65
CA ARG A 480 -18.53 11.25 -7.59
C ARG A 480 -19.17 11.03 -8.95
N ALA A 481 -18.44 11.35 -10.01
CA ALA A 481 -18.80 11.06 -11.39
C ALA A 481 -17.53 10.80 -12.21
N GLY A 482 -17.26 9.55 -12.56
CA GLY A 482 -15.98 9.19 -13.17
C GLY A 482 -14.80 9.55 -12.25
N GLY A 483 -13.89 10.41 -12.73
CA GLY A 483 -12.74 10.93 -11.98
C GLY A 483 -13.04 12.21 -11.19
N PHE A 484 -14.22 12.80 -11.36
CA PHE A 484 -14.64 13.99 -10.63
C PHE A 484 -15.09 13.63 -9.20
N GLU A 485 -14.60 14.36 -8.21
CA GLU A 485 -15.01 14.24 -6.81
C GLU A 485 -15.20 15.63 -6.18
N TYR A 486 -16.36 15.85 -5.56
CA TYR A 486 -16.69 17.11 -4.89
C TYR A 486 -17.46 16.88 -3.60
N SER A 487 -17.24 17.75 -2.60
CA SER A 487 -17.95 17.69 -1.31
C SER A 487 -18.64 19.03 -1.03
N PRO A 488 -19.99 19.10 -1.15
CA PRO A 488 -20.73 20.36 -1.00
C PRO A 488 -20.92 20.79 0.47
N GLY A 489 -20.63 19.90 1.44
CA GLY A 489 -20.75 20.20 2.87
C GLY A 489 -21.11 18.97 3.73
N MET A 490 -21.53 19.25 4.97
CA MET A 490 -21.99 18.27 5.94
C MET A 490 -23.52 18.28 6.03
N LEU A 491 -24.12 17.10 6.23
CA LEU A 491 -25.54 16.91 6.45
C LEU A 491 -25.78 16.50 7.90
N HIS A 492 -26.67 17.19 8.62
CA HIS A 492 -27.09 16.84 9.97
C HIS A 492 -28.55 16.37 9.97
N ILE A 493 -28.76 15.10 10.28
CA ILE A 493 -30.09 14.47 10.28
C ILE A 493 -30.54 14.28 11.73
N TYR A 494 -31.53 15.07 12.15
CA TYR A 494 -32.10 14.96 13.50
C TYR A 494 -33.12 13.83 13.57
N SER A 495 -33.20 13.16 14.73
CA SER A 495 -34.24 12.17 15.00
C SER A 495 -35.58 12.86 15.27
N ASP A 496 -36.66 12.32 14.72
CA ASP A 496 -38.03 12.72 15.09
C ASP A 496 -38.27 12.35 16.55
N SER A 497 -37.90 13.26 17.44
CA SER A 497 -38.16 13.15 18.87
C SER A 497 -39.62 13.55 19.09
N LEU A 498 -40.54 12.59 18.97
CA LEU A 498 -41.99 12.80 19.17
C LEU A 498 -42.35 13.41 20.54
N LEU A 499 -41.45 13.32 21.53
CA LEU A 499 -41.59 13.97 22.82
C LEU A 499 -40.35 14.80 23.13
N THR A 500 -40.50 16.11 23.02
CA THR A 500 -39.52 17.05 23.57
C THR A 500 -39.48 16.88 25.09
N LEU A 501 -38.29 16.98 25.71
CA LEU A 501 -38.12 16.94 27.17
C LEU A 501 -39.17 17.78 27.96
N PRO A 502 -39.56 18.99 27.51
CA PRO A 502 -40.65 19.76 28.11
C PRO A 502 -42.03 19.08 28.07
N ALA A 503 -42.36 18.37 26.99
CA ALA A 503 -43.63 17.65 26.86
C ALA A 503 -43.71 16.46 27.82
N ILE A 504 -42.60 15.75 28.05
CA ILE A 504 -42.53 14.64 29.02
C ILE A 504 -42.75 15.16 30.44
N ILE A 505 -42.11 16.27 30.81
CA ILE A 505 -42.28 16.91 32.11
C ILE A 505 -43.71 17.45 32.27
N GLY A 506 -44.32 17.97 31.20
CA GLY A 506 -45.71 18.43 31.20
C GLY A 506 -46.74 17.31 31.41
N ILE A 507 -46.58 16.17 30.73
CA ILE A 507 -47.48 15.01 30.89
C ILE A 507 -47.29 14.37 32.27
N GLY A 508 -46.05 14.24 32.75
CA GLY A 508 -45.74 13.71 34.08
C GLY A 508 -46.27 14.61 35.20
N GLY A 509 -46.07 15.92 35.11
CA GLY A 509 -46.55 16.90 36.09
C GLY A 509 -48.07 17.02 36.11
N GLY A 510 -48.71 17.08 34.94
CA GLY A 510 -50.16 17.13 34.80
C GLY A 510 -50.85 15.87 35.30
N GLY A 511 -50.32 14.70 34.95
CA GLY A 511 -50.81 13.40 35.42
C GLY A 511 -50.69 13.26 36.94
N GLY A 512 -49.55 13.66 37.52
CA GLY A 512 -49.33 13.61 38.97
C GLY A 512 -50.27 14.52 39.77
N LEU A 513 -50.51 15.74 39.30
CA LEU A 513 -51.45 16.68 39.94
C LEU A 513 -52.89 16.14 39.92
N LEU A 514 -53.31 15.58 38.79
CA LEU A 514 -54.66 15.05 38.61
C LEU A 514 -54.90 13.83 39.53
N LEU A 515 -53.90 12.97 39.68
CA LEU A 515 -53.94 11.82 40.59
C LEU A 515 -54.03 12.26 42.07
N LEU A 516 -53.31 13.31 42.47
CA LEU A 516 -53.41 13.89 43.81
C LEU A 516 -54.80 14.47 44.11
N VAL A 517 -55.42 15.16 43.14
CA VAL A 517 -56.78 15.68 43.28
C VAL A 517 -57.80 14.56 43.43
N ILE A 518 -57.69 13.49 42.63
CA ILE A 518 -58.56 12.31 42.74
C ILE A 518 -58.42 11.66 44.13
N ILE A 519 -57.20 11.49 44.64
CA ILE A 519 -56.97 10.93 45.99
C ILE A 519 -57.59 11.83 47.07
N ALA A 520 -57.44 13.15 46.97
CA ALA A 520 -58.04 14.09 47.93
C ALA A 520 -59.58 14.02 47.92
N VAL A 521 -60.20 13.92 46.73
CA VAL A 521 -61.64 13.74 46.58
C VAL A 521 -62.10 12.39 47.16
N LEU A 522 -61.36 11.30 46.94
CA LEU A 522 -61.67 10.00 47.54
C LEU A 522 -61.57 10.02 49.07
N ILE A 523 -60.58 10.73 49.64
CA ILE A 523 -60.45 10.93 51.08
C ILE A 523 -61.62 11.77 51.62
N ALA A 524 -62.01 12.84 50.94
CA ALA A 524 -63.14 13.68 51.31
C ALA A 524 -64.47 12.92 51.23
N TYR A 525 -64.66 12.10 50.18
CA TYR A 525 -65.83 11.25 50.02
C TYR A 525 -65.91 10.19 51.12
N LYS A 526 -64.80 9.52 51.46
CA LYS A 526 -64.76 8.58 52.58
C LYS A 526 -65.02 9.25 53.93
N ARG A 527 -64.56 10.48 54.14
CA ARG A 527 -64.88 11.25 55.35
C ARG A 527 -66.38 11.60 55.40
N LYS A 528 -66.96 12.10 54.31
CA LYS A 528 -68.38 12.50 54.24
C LYS A 528 -69.35 11.33 54.32
N SER A 529 -69.03 10.19 53.72
CA SER A 529 -69.83 8.96 53.81
C SER A 529 -69.92 8.43 55.24
N ARG A 530 -68.82 8.49 56.01
CA ARG A 530 -68.82 8.10 57.44
C ARG A 530 -69.70 9.00 58.31
N ASP A 531 -69.86 10.27 57.94
CA ASP A 531 -70.73 11.20 58.68
C ASP A 531 -72.21 10.98 58.33
N ALA A 532 -72.54 10.64 57.08
CA ALA A 532 -73.92 10.35 56.64
C ALA A 532 -74.50 9.06 57.29
N ASP A 533 -73.67 8.03 57.44
CA ASP A 533 -74.09 6.77 58.09
C ASP A 533 -74.44 6.96 59.58
N ARG A 534 -73.84 7.95 60.25
CA ARG A 534 -74.15 8.28 61.65
C ARG A 534 -75.47 9.01 61.80
N THR A 535 -75.88 9.80 60.78
CA THR A 535 -77.15 10.53 60.79
C THR A 535 -78.35 9.63 60.47
N LEU A 536 -78.19 8.60 59.63
CA LEU A 536 -79.28 7.70 59.23
C LEU A 536 -79.75 6.79 60.38
N LYS A 537 -78.82 6.33 61.23
CA LYS A 537 -79.15 5.47 62.39
C LYS A 537 -79.95 6.18 63.50
N ARG A 538 -79.94 7.52 63.56
CA ARG A 538 -80.76 8.28 64.52
C ARG A 538 -82.22 8.44 64.08
N LEU A 539 -82.53 8.23 62.79
CA LEU A 539 -83.88 8.42 62.24
C LEU A 539 -84.74 7.15 62.28
N GLN A 540 -84.15 5.95 62.26
CA GLN A 540 -84.90 4.69 62.30
C GLN A 540 -85.56 4.35 63.66
N LEU A 541 -85.11 4.96 64.76
CA LEU A 541 -85.67 4.73 66.11
C LEU A 541 -86.95 5.55 66.41
N GLN A 542 -87.35 6.48 65.53
CA GLN A 542 -88.57 7.28 65.70
C GLN A 542 -89.79 6.73 64.93
N MET A 543 -89.64 5.68 64.11
CA MET A 543 -90.74 5.11 63.33
C MET A 543 -91.48 3.94 64.01
N ASP A 544 -90.83 3.17 64.88
CA ASP A 544 -91.49 2.00 65.53
C ASP A 544 -92.55 2.37 66.59
N ASN A 545 -92.48 3.60 67.14
CA ASN A 545 -93.40 4.06 68.20
C ASN A 545 -94.74 4.62 67.66
N LEU A 546 -94.84 4.84 66.35
CA LEU A 546 -96.08 5.32 65.69
C LEU A 546 -96.85 4.20 64.98
N GLU A 547 -96.23 3.05 64.71
CA GLU A 547 -96.87 1.90 64.07
C GLU A 547 -97.74 1.09 65.04
N SER A 548 -97.40 1.05 66.34
CA SER A 548 -98.14 0.26 67.33
C SER A 548 -99.49 0.87 67.76
N ARG A 549 -99.77 2.14 67.48
CA ARG A 549 -100.99 2.83 67.96
C ARG A 549 -102.16 2.76 66.97
N VAL A 550 -101.91 2.41 65.72
CA VAL A 550 -102.93 2.31 64.65
C VAL A 550 -103.43 0.86 64.47
N ALA A 551 -102.61 -0.13 64.83
CA ALA A 551 -102.95 -1.55 64.74
C ALA A 551 -104.06 -2.01 65.72
N LEU A 552 -104.40 -1.22 66.75
CA LEU A 552 -105.46 -1.55 67.71
C LEU A 552 -106.85 -1.07 67.26
N GLU A 553 -106.95 0.13 66.67
CA GLU A 553 -108.25 0.72 66.26
C GLU A 553 -108.83 0.07 64.99
N CYS A 554 -108.02 -0.56 64.13
CA CYS A 554 -108.51 -1.35 63.00
C CYS A 554 -108.99 -2.76 63.37
N LYS A 555 -108.67 -3.27 64.57
CA LYS A 555 -109.13 -4.59 65.03
C LYS A 555 -110.55 -4.58 65.60
N GLU A 556 -111.08 -3.42 65.99
CA GLU A 556 -112.43 -3.28 66.53
C GLU A 556 -113.51 -3.11 65.43
N ALA A 557 -113.14 -2.66 64.22
CA ALA A 557 -114.08 -2.42 63.13
C ALA A 557 -114.26 -3.61 62.15
N PHE A 558 -113.48 -4.69 62.29
CA PHE A 558 -113.46 -5.82 61.35
C PHE A 558 -114.12 -7.11 61.88
N ALA A 559 -114.68 -7.08 63.10
CA ALA A 559 -115.30 -8.25 63.74
C ALA A 559 -116.85 -8.27 63.65
N GLU A 560 -117.49 -7.27 63.02
CA GLU A 560 -118.95 -7.07 63.11
C GLU A 560 -119.74 -7.11 61.77
N LEU A 561 -119.11 -7.44 60.64
CA LEU A 561 -119.83 -7.58 59.35
C LEU A 561 -119.38 -8.82 58.56
N GLN A 562 -120.14 -9.90 58.76
CA GLN A 562 -120.55 -10.94 57.81
C GLN A 562 -119.48 -11.54 56.89
N THR A 563 -119.04 -12.79 57.04
CA THR A 563 -119.85 -14.02 56.93
C THR A 563 -120.98 -13.92 55.92
N ASP A 564 -120.66 -13.79 54.63
CA ASP A 564 -121.43 -14.42 53.55
C ASP A 564 -120.72 -14.20 52.21
N ILE A 565 -119.96 -15.22 51.78
CA ILE A 565 -119.54 -15.53 50.40
C ILE A 565 -118.31 -16.44 50.51
N HIS A 566 -118.56 -17.61 51.10
CA HIS A 566 -117.83 -18.81 50.79
C HIS A 566 -118.77 -19.68 49.97
N GLU A 567 -118.94 -19.36 48.69
CA GLU A 567 -119.41 -20.31 47.70
C GLU A 567 -119.17 -19.77 46.28
N LEU A 568 -118.62 -20.63 45.43
CA LEU A 568 -118.41 -20.47 43.99
C LEU A 568 -117.31 -19.50 43.54
N THR A 569 -116.07 -19.99 43.51
CA THR A 569 -115.27 -19.99 42.26
C THR A 569 -114.06 -20.93 42.40
N GLN A 570 -114.35 -22.18 42.73
CA GLN A 570 -113.48 -23.30 42.46
C GLN A 570 -114.09 -24.06 41.28
N GLU A 571 -113.90 -23.57 40.06
CA GLU A 571 -114.12 -24.37 38.85
C GLU A 571 -113.44 -23.73 37.63
N LEU A 572 -112.82 -24.60 36.82
CA LEU A 572 -112.32 -24.42 35.45
C LEU A 572 -110.86 -23.99 35.27
N ASP A 573 -110.02 -25.02 35.38
CA ASP A 573 -108.99 -25.44 34.42
C ASP A 573 -108.83 -24.65 33.11
N GLY A 574 -107.56 -24.50 32.74
CA GLY A 574 -107.13 -24.86 31.38
C GLY A 574 -106.83 -23.72 30.41
N SER A 575 -105.55 -23.33 30.34
CA SER A 575 -104.82 -23.22 29.06
C SER A 575 -103.40 -22.68 29.31
N GLY A 576 -102.43 -23.59 29.24
CA GLY A 576 -101.01 -23.23 29.14
C GLY A 576 -100.62 -22.88 27.72
N ILE A 577 -99.49 -22.18 27.58
CA ILE A 577 -98.63 -22.25 26.39
C ILE A 577 -97.18 -22.44 26.89
N PRO A 578 -96.45 -23.48 26.43
CA PRO A 578 -95.12 -23.84 26.92
C PRO A 578 -93.97 -23.07 26.23
N PHE A 579 -92.84 -22.95 26.96
CA PHE A 579 -91.58 -22.34 26.53
C PHE A 579 -90.85 -23.20 25.47
N LEU A 580 -90.30 -22.56 24.44
CA LEU A 580 -89.42 -23.18 23.45
C LEU A 580 -87.95 -22.92 23.81
N ASP A 581 -87.13 -23.96 23.73
CA ASP A 581 -85.72 -23.97 24.16
C ASP A 581 -84.83 -23.07 23.27
N TYR A 582 -83.92 -22.31 23.90
CA TYR A 582 -83.17 -21.20 23.29
C TYR A 582 -82.32 -21.64 22.07
N ARG A 583 -81.83 -22.88 22.07
CA ARG A 583 -81.02 -23.45 20.97
C ARG A 583 -81.82 -23.57 19.66
N ILE A 584 -83.12 -23.87 19.74
CA ILE A 584 -84.01 -24.01 18.57
C ILE A 584 -84.43 -22.63 18.06
N TYR A 585 -84.63 -21.67 18.97
CA TYR A 585 -84.94 -20.27 18.63
C TYR A 585 -83.77 -19.56 17.92
N ALA A 586 -82.54 -19.70 18.41
CA ALA A 586 -81.36 -19.07 17.81
C ALA A 586 -81.03 -19.61 16.41
N MET A 587 -81.22 -20.93 16.18
CA MET A 587 -81.01 -21.57 14.87
C MET A 587 -81.97 -21.05 13.79
N ARG A 588 -83.25 -20.84 14.11
CA ARG A 588 -84.25 -20.33 13.14
C ARG A 588 -84.09 -18.85 12.81
N VAL A 589 -83.41 -18.08 13.67
CA VAL A 589 -83.22 -16.63 13.50
C VAL A 589 -81.92 -16.30 12.77
N LEU A 590 -80.84 -17.06 13.00
CA LEU A 590 -79.52 -16.74 12.44
C LEU A 590 -79.22 -17.43 11.10
N PHE A 591 -79.87 -18.54 10.76
CA PHE A 591 -79.65 -19.27 9.50
C PHE A 591 -80.95 -19.85 8.93
N PRO A 592 -81.83 -19.02 8.32
CA PRO A 592 -83.06 -19.53 7.74
C PRO A 592 -82.78 -20.36 6.48
N GLY A 593 -83.17 -21.64 6.48
CA GLY A 593 -83.23 -22.49 5.29
C GLY A 593 -82.12 -23.51 5.08
N ILE A 594 -81.28 -23.82 6.09
CA ILE A 594 -80.27 -24.89 6.01
C ILE A 594 -80.34 -25.73 7.30
N GLU A 595 -80.72 -27.01 7.19
CA GLU A 595 -81.01 -27.89 8.35
C GLU A 595 -79.83 -28.78 8.80
N ASP A 596 -78.70 -28.82 8.09
CA ASP A 596 -77.55 -29.70 8.42
C ASP A 596 -76.21 -28.94 8.42
N HIS A 597 -75.89 -28.24 9.52
CA HIS A 597 -74.59 -27.59 9.69
C HIS A 597 -73.63 -28.45 10.55
N PRO A 598 -72.42 -28.78 10.06
CA PRO A 598 -71.46 -29.69 10.71
C PRO A 598 -70.86 -29.21 12.04
N VAL A 599 -71.30 -28.05 12.56
CA VAL A 599 -70.94 -27.54 13.90
C VAL A 599 -71.69 -28.28 15.02
N LEU A 600 -72.72 -29.06 14.69
CA LEU A 600 -73.50 -29.86 15.65
C LEU A 600 -72.91 -31.26 15.95
N LYS A 601 -71.68 -31.56 15.51
CA LYS A 601 -70.97 -32.79 15.93
C LYS A 601 -69.89 -32.47 16.96
N GLU A 602 -70.28 -32.49 18.22
CA GLU A 602 -69.36 -32.61 19.36
C GLU A 602 -68.74 -34.01 19.39
N MET A 603 -67.41 -34.10 19.43
CA MET A 603 -66.69 -35.29 19.88
C MET A 603 -65.99 -34.98 21.20
N GLU A 604 -66.54 -35.51 22.30
CA GLU A 604 -65.84 -35.70 23.57
C GLU A 604 -65.38 -37.16 23.67
N VAL A 605 -64.10 -37.42 23.97
CA VAL A 605 -63.69 -38.54 24.85
C VAL A 605 -62.42 -38.16 25.61
N ARG A 606 -62.38 -38.51 26.90
CA ARG A 606 -61.35 -38.21 27.91
C ARG A 606 -60.44 -39.43 28.22
N VAL A 607 -59.16 -39.13 28.51
CA VAL A 607 -58.29 -39.66 29.60
C VAL A 607 -57.41 -40.94 29.42
N SER A 608 -56.08 -40.68 29.49
CA SER A 608 -54.84 -41.40 29.89
C SER A 608 -54.71 -42.92 30.12
N THR A 609 -53.59 -43.48 29.63
CA THR A 609 -52.64 -44.38 30.35
C THR A 609 -51.23 -44.39 29.72
N SER A 610 -50.22 -44.54 30.58
CA SER A 610 -48.76 -44.53 30.36
C SER A 610 -48.17 -45.92 30.06
N GLN A 611 -47.08 -46.01 29.27
CA GLN A 611 -45.88 -46.80 29.62
C GLN A 611 -44.72 -46.62 28.61
N SER A 612 -43.51 -46.59 29.19
CA SER A 612 -42.18 -46.59 28.59
C SER A 612 -41.78 -47.97 28.04
N ASN A 613 -41.14 -47.98 26.86
CA ASN A 613 -39.80 -48.55 26.64
C ASN A 613 -39.24 -48.02 25.31
#